data_AF-A0A242BL65-F1
#
_entry.id   AF-A0A242BL65-F1
#
_cell.length_a   1.000
_cell.length_b   1.000
_cell.length_c   1.000
_cell.angle_alpha   90.00
_cell.angle_beta   90.00
_cell.angle_gamma   90.00
#
_symmetry.space_group_name_H-M   'P 1'
#
loop_
_entity.id
_entity.type
_entity.pdbx_description
1 polymer ?
#
loop_
_entity_poly.entity_id
_entity_poly.type
_entity_poly.pdbx_seq_one_letter_code
_entity_poly.pdbx_strand_id
1 'polypeptide(L)' 'MFSFSDVKMMYDWGCFTDDQVRLFVPLCITDEEAEKIINKEESAS' A
#
# COMPACT_ATOMS: atom_id res chain seq x y z
N MET A 1 1.89 -13.77 -7.34
CA MET A 1 1.63 -13.21 -6.01
C MET A 1 2.18 -11.81 -6.05
N PHE A 2 1.35 -10.79 -5.81
CA PHE A 2 1.82 -9.40 -5.86
C PHE A 2 2.80 -9.16 -4.72
N SER A 3 3.83 -8.36 -4.98
CA SER A 3 4.79 -7.90 -3.98
C SER A 3 4.38 -6.54 -3.41
N PHE A 4 4.98 -6.14 -2.28
CA PHE A 4 4.83 -4.79 -1.73
C PHE A 4 4.97 -3.69 -2.79
N SER A 5 6.00 -3.76 -3.63
CA SER A 5 6.26 -2.78 -4.68
C SER A 5 5.13 -2.71 -5.72
N ASP A 6 4.52 -3.84 -6.07
CA ASP A 6 3.40 -3.88 -7.02
C ASP A 6 2.15 -3.19 -6.44
N VAL A 7 1.82 -3.51 -5.18
CA VAL A 7 0.67 -2.91 -4.48
C VAL A 7 0.89 -1.41 -4.30
N LYS A 8 2.10 -0.98 -3.92
CA LYS A 8 2.46 0.43 -3.79
C LYS A 8 2.36 1.17 -5.12
N MET A 9 2.88 0.61 -6.21
CA MET A 9 2.84 1.24 -7.54
C MET A 9 1.39 1.43 -8.01
N MET A 10 0.53 0.42 -7.83
CA MET A 10 -0.89 0.53 -8.19
C MET A 10 -1.64 1.52 -7.30
N TYR A 11 -1.33 1.58 -6.00
CA TYR A 11 -1.88 2.59 -5.10
C TYR A 11 -1.45 4.00 -5.49
N ASP A 12 -0.16 4.21 -5.82
CA ASP A 12 0.36 5.50 -6.29
C ASP A 12 -0.26 5.94 -7.62
N TRP A 13 -0.70 4.99 -8.46
CA TRP A 13 -1.47 5.26 -9.68
C TRP A 13 -2.97 5.52 -9.42
N GLY A 14 -3.42 5.46 -8.17
CA GLY A 14 -4.82 5.64 -7.80
C GLY A 14 -5.71 4.46 -8.18
N CYS A 15 -5.13 3.29 -8.47
CA CYS A 15 -5.89 2.08 -8.77
C CYS A 15 -6.52 1.45 -7.52
N PHE A 16 -6.00 1.77 -6.34
CA PHE A 16 -6.48 1.27 -5.05
C PHE A 16 -6.75 2.39 -4.06
N THR A 17 -7.80 2.22 -3.26
CA THR A 17 -8.04 3.01 -2.04
C THR A 17 -7.34 2.38 -0.83
N ASP A 18 -7.27 3.10 0.28
CA ASP A 18 -6.68 2.64 1.54
C ASP A 18 -7.31 1.32 2.03
N ASP A 19 -8.64 1.24 1.94
CA ASP A 19 -9.38 0.02 2.29
C ASP A 19 -9.03 -1.15 1.36
N GLN A 20 -8.81 -0.88 0.07
CA GLN A 20 -8.40 -1.91 -0.89
C GLN A 20 -6.97 -2.38 -0.65
N VAL A 21 -6.06 -1.51 -0.21
CA VAL A 21 -4.69 -1.90 0.21
C VAL A 21 -4.74 -2.87 1.39
N ARG A 22 -5.64 -2.64 2.35
CA ARG A 22 -5.80 -3.52 3.53
C ARG A 22 -6.29 -4.93 3.19
N LEU A 23 -6.99 -5.12 2.06
CA LEU A 23 -7.39 -6.46 1.58
C LEU A 23 -6.19 -7.32 1.17
N PHE A 24 -5.03 -6.70 0.92
CA PHE A 24 -3.78 -7.43 0.64
C PHE A 24 -3.06 -7.90 1.90
N VAL A 25 -3.53 -7.55 3.10
CA VAL A 25 -3.01 -8.06 4.37
C VAL A 25 -3.79 -9.31 4.82
N PRO A 26 -3.14 -10.42 5.23
CA PRO A 26 -1.71 -10.72 5.16
C PRO A 26 -1.32 -11.44 3.85
N LEU A 27 -2.15 -11.34 2.81
CA LEU A 27 -2.06 -12.14 1.60
C LEU A 27 -0.80 -11.84 0.77
N CYS A 28 -0.42 -10.58 0.66
CA CYS A 28 0.67 -10.10 -0.20
C CYS A 28 1.59 -9.11 0.51
N ILE A 29 1.08 -8.42 1.54
CA ILE A 29 1.81 -7.45 2.35
C ILE A 29 1.47 -7.62 3.83
N THR A 30 2.30 -7.10 4.71
CA THR A 30 2.02 -7.03 6.16
C THR A 30 1.22 -5.78 6.54
N ASP A 31 0.69 -5.75 7.76
CA ASP A 31 0.08 -4.54 8.33
C ASP A 31 1.04 -3.33 8.27
N GLU A 32 2.31 -3.52 8.67
CA GLU A 32 3.33 -2.46 8.62
C GLU A 32 3.59 -1.95 7.20
N GLU A 33 3.56 -2.85 6.21
CA GLU A 33 3.72 -2.50 4.80
C GLU A 33 2.49 -1.75 4.26
N ALA A 34 1.27 -2.17 4.63
CA ALA A 34 0.05 -1.46 4.27
C ALA A 34 0.05 -0.04 4.87
N GLU A 35 0.50 0.14 6.11
CA GLU A 35 0.63 1.46 6.73
C GLU A 35 1.63 2.35 5.99
N LYS A 36 2.77 1.82 5.51
CA LYS A 36 3.73 2.57 4.70
C LYS A 36 3.19 3.01 3.34
N ILE A 37 2.21 2.29 2.79
CA ILE A 37 1.56 2.64 1.52
C ILE A 37 0.51 3.75 1.75
N ILE A 38 -0.32 3.58 2.78
CA ILE A 38 -1.46 4.45 3.10
C ILE A 38 -1.00 5.76 3.75
N ASN A 39 -0.20 5.66 4.81
CA ASN A 39 0.52 6.80 5.36
C ASN A 39 1.73 7.03 4.46
N LYS A 40 1.49 7.68 3.31
CA LYS A 40 2.55 8.49 2.68
C LYS A 40 3.11 9.33 3.81
N GLU A 41 4.31 9.01 4.30
CA GLU A 41 5.08 9.99 5.04
C GLU A 41 5.00 11.25 4.18
N GLU A 42 4.27 12.25 4.66
CA GLU A 42 4.44 13.61 4.19
C GLU A 42 5.93 13.85 4.35
N SER A 43 6.66 13.67 3.25
CA SER A 43 7.94 14.33 3.07
C SER A 43 7.58 15.81 3.05
N ALA A 44 7.39 16.33 4.26
CA ALA A 44 7.21 17.72 4.54
C ALA A 44 8.53 18.39 4.14
N SER A 45 8.42 19.33 3.21
CA SER A 45 9.42 20.29 2.72
C SER A 45 10.18 19.90 1.45
#